data_AF-A0A3D5Z6A1-F1
#
_entry.id   AF-A0A3D5Z6A1-F1
#
_cell.length_a   1.000
_cell.length_b   1.000
_cell.length_c   1.000
_cell.angle_alpha   90.00
_cell.angle_beta   90.00
_cell.angle_gamma   90.00
#
_symmetry.space_group_name_H-M   'P 1'
#
loop_
_entity.id
_entity.type
_entity.pdbx_description
1 polymer ?
#
loop_
_entity_poly.entity_id
_entity_poly.type
_entity_poly.pdbx_seq_one_letter_code
_entity_poly.pdbx_strand_id
1 'polypeptide(L)'
;MRKKYKTTLLLLAILLLISIGVSISYAHYEKALQNNLNDTLVTSDEYLSINYLDGNYYDIKSFKEGDTIVKKISITNVTTKELYVTIALMDINKETNDLNVRLVDKDNNEVYNESLGNIDTELIKTKELAAGQTMSYTVYLTYNGKEDNYGLTANLIAYKELIKKDRKTLKELILANNNLSQLQTNIGEVATNPEGLIEVQNDTASTYYFRGSVTNNYVKFANVMFRIVRINEDGSVRLITDNLLDNKAPYKKTVSDIEDAGNVLLSTSTIKETLDDFYNNTLSDYQKYVVDSNFCSENTYYIEEENKKLFTSYNRVINESAASLSCSGTLEQAKVGLLSIDEAIYAGASKNGTNTSYYLYNPNITSTWWTLTGSQVLLNNNAVDNFAIGITGEVLSETKITSNQGIRPVISLDKTVSASGSGTYEDPYVIE
;
A
#
# COMPACT_ATOMS: atom_id res chain seq x y z
N MET A 1 3.31 18.90 72.93
CA MET A 1 2.27 18.27 72.09
C MET A 1 1.16 17.68 72.95
N ARG A 2 -0.10 18.10 72.75
CA ARG A 2 -1.27 17.54 73.45
C ARG A 2 -1.32 16.01 73.21
N LYS A 3 -1.60 15.24 74.27
CA LYS A 3 -1.56 13.76 74.31
C LYS A 3 -2.20 13.08 73.08
N LYS A 4 -3.28 13.66 72.53
CA LYS A 4 -3.95 13.24 71.30
C LYS A 4 -3.06 13.21 70.04
N TYR A 5 -2.21 14.22 69.82
CA TYR A 5 -1.35 14.27 68.63
C TYR A 5 -0.27 13.18 68.65
N LYS A 6 0.25 12.85 69.84
CA LYS A 6 1.21 11.73 69.99
C LYS A 6 0.56 10.39 69.68
N THR A 7 -0.71 10.20 70.04
CA THR A 7 -1.45 8.96 69.75
C THR A 7 -1.75 8.83 68.26
N THR A 8 -2.19 9.91 67.59
CA THR A 8 -2.43 9.90 66.14
C THR A 8 -1.15 9.68 65.35
N LEU A 9 -0.03 10.31 65.75
CA LEU A 9 1.25 10.13 65.10
C LEU A 9 1.79 8.70 65.23
N LEU A 10 1.59 8.08 66.40
CA LEU A 10 1.95 6.67 66.63
C LEU A 10 1.13 5.73 65.74
N LEU A 11 -0.17 6.00 65.59
CA LEU A 11 -1.07 5.24 64.73
C LEU A 11 -0.67 5.33 63.25
N LEU A 12 -0.31 6.53 62.78
CA LEU A 12 0.19 6.73 61.41
C LEU A 12 1.54 6.03 61.18
N ALA A 13 2.44 6.06 62.18
CA ALA A 13 3.71 5.34 62.09
C ALA A 13 3.52 3.82 62.01
N ILE A 14 2.57 3.26 62.78
CA ILE A 14 2.21 1.84 62.71
C ILE A 14 1.61 1.50 61.34
N LEU A 15 0.72 2.33 60.81
CA LEU A 15 0.14 2.11 59.47
C LEU A 15 1.21 2.14 58.37
N LEU A 16 2.17 3.05 58.47
CA LEU A 16 3.31 3.13 57.55
C LEU A 16 4.20 1.88 57.64
N LEU A 17 4.47 1.39 58.85
CA LEU A 17 5.24 0.16 59.05
C LEU A 17 4.51 -1.07 58.49
N ILE A 18 3.18 -1.13 58.64
CA ILE A 18 2.37 -2.19 58.03
C ILE A 18 2.43 -2.09 56.50
N SER A 19 2.28 -0.90 55.92
CA SER A 19 2.35 -0.74 54.46
C SER A 19 3.73 -1.13 53.92
N ILE A 20 4.82 -0.73 54.59
CA ILE A 20 6.18 -1.13 54.20
C ILE A 20 6.35 -2.64 54.32
N GLY A 21 5.84 -3.26 55.39
CA GLY A 21 5.85 -4.71 55.55
C GLY A 21 5.13 -5.44 54.43
N VAL A 22 3.93 -4.97 54.05
CA VAL A 22 3.17 -5.52 52.91
C VAL A 22 3.94 -5.35 51.60
N SER A 23 4.55 -4.19 51.35
CA SER A 23 5.36 -3.96 50.14
C SER A 23 6.60 -4.87 50.07
N ILE A 24 7.31 -5.07 51.18
CA ILE A 24 8.49 -5.95 51.23
C ILE A 24 8.09 -7.41 51.07
N SER A 25 6.99 -7.83 51.70
CA SER A 25 6.42 -9.18 51.52
C SER A 25 5.95 -9.41 50.09
N TYR A 26 5.31 -8.42 49.47
CA TYR A 26 4.91 -8.48 48.06
C TYR A 26 6.14 -8.58 47.14
N ALA A 27 7.19 -7.80 47.38
CA ALA A 27 8.44 -7.88 46.61
C ALA A 27 9.15 -9.24 46.77
N HIS A 28 9.14 -9.84 47.97
CA HIS A 28 9.65 -11.19 48.18
C HIS A 28 8.78 -12.25 47.49
N TYR A 29 7.47 -12.08 47.50
CA TYR A 29 6.51 -12.96 46.82
C TYR A 29 6.70 -12.91 45.30
N GLU A 30 6.84 -11.72 44.71
CA GLU A 30 7.14 -11.53 43.28
C GLU A 30 8.47 -12.19 42.89
N LYS A 31 9.52 -11.98 43.69
CA LYS A 31 10.83 -12.58 43.45
C LYS A 31 10.82 -14.10 43.60
N ALA A 32 9.94 -14.66 44.45
CA ALA A 32 9.76 -16.10 44.59
C ALA A 32 9.01 -16.70 43.39
N LEU A 33 8.00 -16.00 42.85
CA LEU A 33 7.26 -16.37 41.64
C LEU A 33 8.14 -16.40 40.37
N GLN A 34 9.15 -15.52 40.28
CA GLN A 34 10.06 -15.50 39.13
C GLN A 34 11.07 -16.67 39.08
N ASN A 35 11.16 -17.51 40.12
CA ASN A 35 12.23 -18.52 40.19
C ASN A 35 11.91 -19.85 39.48
N ASN A 36 10.68 -20.06 39.01
CA ASN A 36 10.30 -21.32 38.37
C ASN A 36 9.78 -21.07 36.95
N LEU A 37 10.60 -21.46 35.95
CA LEU A 37 10.38 -21.17 34.52
C LEU A 37 9.12 -21.83 33.93
N ASN A 38 8.50 -22.75 34.69
CA ASN A 38 7.28 -23.46 34.31
C ASN A 38 6.02 -22.94 35.03
N ASP A 39 6.15 -21.95 35.91
CA ASP A 39 4.99 -21.34 36.56
C ASP A 39 4.17 -20.52 35.56
N THR A 40 2.87 -20.45 35.79
CA THR A 40 1.96 -19.67 34.95
C THR A 40 2.38 -18.20 34.91
N LEU A 41 2.50 -17.66 33.70
CA LEU A 41 2.86 -16.26 33.45
C LEU A 41 1.72 -15.56 32.70
N VAL A 42 1.32 -14.39 33.20
CA VAL A 42 0.37 -13.51 32.50
C VAL A 42 1.06 -12.21 32.15
N THR A 43 1.02 -11.83 30.87
CA THR A 43 1.48 -10.53 30.38
C THR A 43 0.31 -9.79 29.76
N SER A 44 0.16 -8.50 30.04
CA SER A 44 -0.92 -7.69 29.48
C SER A 44 -0.44 -6.28 29.14
N ASP A 45 -0.88 -5.77 27.99
CA ASP A 45 -0.70 -4.38 27.57
C ASP A 45 -2.06 -3.76 27.18
N GLU A 46 -2.03 -2.61 26.50
CA GLU A 46 -3.25 -1.90 26.05
C GLU A 46 -4.02 -2.62 24.92
N TYR A 47 -3.43 -3.66 24.31
CA TYR A 47 -3.99 -4.41 23.18
C TYR A 47 -4.32 -5.87 23.52
N LEU A 48 -3.42 -6.56 24.20
CA LEU A 48 -3.46 -8.00 24.42
C LEU A 48 -3.32 -8.36 25.90
N SER A 49 -4.04 -9.41 26.30
CA SER A 49 -3.77 -10.16 27.53
C SER A 49 -3.35 -11.58 27.14
N ILE A 50 -2.14 -11.97 27.46
CA ILE A 50 -1.53 -13.25 27.11
C ILE A 50 -1.29 -14.06 28.38
N ASN A 51 -1.77 -15.29 28.41
CA ASN A 51 -1.60 -16.22 29.51
C ASN A 51 -0.84 -17.46 29.03
N TYR A 52 0.36 -17.65 29.56
CA TYR A 52 1.22 -18.81 29.37
C TYR A 52 1.04 -19.74 30.56
N LEU A 53 0.23 -20.79 30.41
CA LEU A 53 -0.17 -21.64 31.55
C LEU A 53 1.02 -22.43 32.13
N ASP A 54 1.98 -22.79 31.28
CA ASP A 54 3.15 -23.61 31.61
C ASP A 54 4.46 -22.80 31.52
N GLY A 55 4.38 -21.48 31.75
CA GLY A 55 5.46 -20.52 31.54
C GLY A 55 5.79 -20.30 30.06
N ASN A 56 6.55 -19.27 29.74
CA ASN A 56 6.84 -18.89 28.34
C ASN A 56 8.27 -19.24 27.88
N TYR A 57 9.13 -19.76 28.78
CA TYR A 57 10.52 -20.06 28.47
C TYR A 57 10.78 -21.56 28.45
N TYR A 58 11.57 -22.02 27.48
CA TYR A 58 12.13 -23.37 27.44
C TYR A 58 13.56 -23.31 27.98
N ASP A 59 13.87 -24.16 28.97
CA ASP A 59 15.24 -24.40 29.45
C ASP A 59 15.45 -25.90 29.63
N ILE A 60 15.77 -26.59 28.54
CA ILE A 60 15.94 -28.04 28.49
C ILE A 60 17.44 -28.32 28.48
N LYS A 61 17.93 -29.13 29.41
CA LYS A 61 19.38 -29.43 29.52
C LYS A 61 19.85 -30.61 28.68
N SER A 62 18.95 -31.56 28.41
CA SER A 62 19.22 -32.79 27.66
C SER A 62 17.90 -33.38 27.17
N PHE A 63 17.94 -34.17 26.11
CA PHE A 63 16.75 -34.86 25.57
C PHE A 63 16.94 -36.39 25.58
N LYS A 64 15.86 -37.09 25.92
CA LYS A 64 15.73 -38.54 25.72
C LYS A 64 14.91 -38.83 24.48
N GLU A 65 15.15 -40.00 23.89
CA GLU A 65 14.41 -40.46 22.71
C GLU A 65 12.89 -40.42 22.95
N GLY A 66 12.17 -39.66 22.13
CA GLY A 66 10.72 -39.50 22.21
C GLY A 66 10.23 -38.45 23.22
N ASP A 67 11.12 -37.66 23.83
CA ASP A 67 10.71 -36.58 24.74
C ASP A 67 9.76 -35.60 24.05
N THR A 68 8.66 -35.27 24.74
CA THR A 68 7.68 -34.29 24.27
C THR A 68 7.41 -33.28 25.37
N ILE A 69 7.73 -32.02 25.11
CA ILE A 69 7.49 -30.89 26.01
C ILE A 69 6.27 -30.13 25.50
N VAL A 70 5.37 -29.79 26.41
CA VAL A 70 4.10 -29.15 26.09
C VAL A 70 4.00 -27.81 26.81
N LYS A 71 3.64 -26.75 26.08
CA LYS A 71 3.28 -25.44 26.65
C LYS A 71 1.96 -24.96 26.08
N LYS A 72 1.12 -24.36 26.93
CA LYS A 72 -0.16 -23.77 26.52
C LYS A 72 -0.15 -22.26 26.60
N ILE A 73 -0.73 -21.62 25.59
CA ILE A 73 -0.85 -20.18 25.48
C ILE A 73 -2.30 -19.80 25.12
N SER A 74 -2.80 -18.75 25.76
CA SER A 74 -4.06 -18.10 25.38
C SER A 74 -3.86 -16.60 25.24
N ILE A 75 -4.45 -16.02 24.20
CA ILE A 75 -4.27 -14.61 23.84
C ILE A 75 -5.65 -14.00 23.68
N THR A 76 -5.90 -12.90 24.40
CA THR A 76 -7.17 -12.18 24.38
C THR A 76 -6.97 -10.78 23.86
N ASN A 77 -7.78 -10.37 22.87
CA ASN A 77 -7.85 -9.00 22.41
C ASN A 77 -8.69 -8.18 23.40
N VAL A 78 -8.06 -7.27 24.13
CA VAL A 78 -8.73 -6.43 25.14
C VAL A 78 -9.25 -5.11 24.58
N THR A 79 -9.18 -4.91 23.27
CA THR A 79 -9.63 -3.70 22.59
C THR A 79 -11.03 -3.85 21.98
N THR A 80 -11.55 -2.74 21.44
CA THR A 80 -12.82 -2.68 20.71
C THR A 80 -12.67 -2.90 19.19
N LYS A 81 -11.45 -3.11 18.69
CA LYS A 81 -11.16 -3.32 17.26
C LYS A 81 -10.52 -4.70 17.05
N GLU A 82 -10.64 -5.23 15.84
CA GLU A 82 -9.89 -6.42 15.46
C GLU A 82 -8.38 -6.16 15.49
N LEU A 83 -7.61 -7.17 15.89
CA LEU A 83 -6.16 -7.16 15.92
C LEU A 83 -5.59 -8.33 15.10
N TYR A 84 -4.32 -8.20 14.72
CA TYR A 84 -3.53 -9.29 14.16
C TYR A 84 -2.49 -9.74 15.19
N VAL A 85 -2.40 -11.04 15.42
CA VAL A 85 -1.53 -11.63 16.44
C VAL A 85 -0.59 -12.66 15.82
N THR A 86 0.70 -12.56 16.15
CA THR A 86 1.72 -13.55 15.80
C THR A 86 2.14 -14.32 17.05
N ILE A 87 2.34 -15.64 16.92
CA ILE A 87 2.94 -16.49 17.96
C ILE A 87 4.27 -17.01 17.41
N ALA A 88 5.35 -16.87 18.18
CA ALA A 88 6.69 -17.24 17.75
C ALA A 88 7.50 -17.91 18.85
N LEU A 89 8.47 -18.73 18.43
CA LEU A 89 9.62 -19.14 19.22
C LEU A 89 10.80 -18.26 18.84
N MET A 90 11.34 -17.52 19.80
CA MET A 90 12.48 -16.64 19.61
C MET A 90 13.68 -17.03 20.46
N ASP A 91 14.84 -16.47 20.14
CA ASP A 91 16.11 -16.67 20.83
C ASP A 91 16.48 -18.16 20.92
N ILE A 92 16.22 -18.88 19.82
CA ILE A 92 16.39 -20.33 19.78
C ILE A 92 17.88 -20.66 19.80
N ASN A 93 18.31 -21.36 20.85
CA ASN A 93 19.65 -21.90 20.95
C ASN A 93 19.56 -23.42 21.19
N LYS A 94 20.11 -24.19 20.25
CA LYS A 94 20.13 -25.65 20.26
C LYS A 94 21.30 -26.17 19.43
N GLU A 95 21.70 -27.41 19.69
CA GLU A 95 22.78 -28.07 18.93
C GLU A 95 22.29 -29.26 18.08
N THR A 96 21.04 -29.70 18.27
CA THR A 96 20.43 -30.82 17.53
C THR A 96 19.47 -30.33 16.44
N ASN A 97 19.32 -31.11 15.36
CA ASN A 97 18.34 -30.89 14.29
C ASN A 97 17.10 -31.81 14.40
N ASP A 98 17.06 -32.69 15.39
CA ASP A 98 16.02 -33.71 15.54
C ASP A 98 14.79 -33.22 16.32
N LEU A 99 14.56 -31.90 16.37
CA LEU A 99 13.44 -31.29 17.03
C LEU A 99 12.34 -30.92 16.03
N ASN A 100 11.10 -31.23 16.39
CA ASN A 100 9.89 -30.83 15.66
C ASN A 100 9.00 -29.99 16.58
N VAL A 101 8.43 -28.92 16.03
CA VAL A 101 7.43 -28.09 16.72
C VAL A 101 6.09 -28.25 16.03
N ARG A 102 5.08 -28.57 16.83
CA ARG A 102 3.70 -28.71 16.39
C ARG A 102 2.79 -27.82 17.23
N LEU A 103 1.93 -27.06 16.58
CA LEU A 103 0.94 -26.20 17.22
C LEU A 103 -0.47 -26.71 16.90
N VAL A 104 -1.31 -26.82 17.93
CA VAL A 104 -2.73 -27.17 17.76
C VAL A 104 -3.64 -26.11 18.39
N ASP A 105 -4.80 -25.91 17.79
CA ASP A 105 -5.83 -25.02 18.31
C ASP A 105 -6.69 -25.69 19.41
N LYS A 106 -7.69 -24.95 19.92
CA LYS A 106 -8.62 -25.43 20.96
C LYS A 106 -9.47 -26.66 20.55
N ASP A 107 -9.63 -26.88 19.25
CA ASP A 107 -10.42 -27.96 18.68
C ASP A 107 -9.52 -29.15 18.25
N ASN A 108 -8.24 -29.12 18.65
CA ASN A 108 -7.18 -30.09 18.33
C ASN A 108 -6.80 -30.15 16.84
N ASN A 109 -7.12 -29.13 16.05
CA ASN A 109 -6.63 -29.06 14.68
C ASN A 109 -5.16 -28.64 14.67
N GLU A 110 -4.35 -29.32 13.87
CA GLU A 110 -2.96 -28.94 13.62
C GLU A 110 -2.91 -27.69 12.73
N VAL A 111 -2.25 -26.64 13.22
CA VAL A 111 -2.12 -25.35 12.52
C VAL A 111 -0.66 -25.04 12.14
N TYR A 112 0.30 -25.77 12.70
CA TYR A 112 1.72 -25.70 12.36
C TYR A 112 2.40 -27.03 12.72
N ASN A 113 3.30 -27.52 11.88
CA ASN A 113 4.09 -28.73 12.14
C ASN A 113 5.34 -28.76 11.25
N GLU A 114 6.47 -28.33 11.79
CA GLU A 114 7.74 -28.29 11.06
C GLU A 114 8.93 -28.66 11.98
N SER A 115 10.07 -28.99 11.35
CA SER A 115 11.34 -29.13 12.07
C SER A 115 11.81 -27.77 12.60
N LEU A 116 12.36 -27.76 13.81
CA LEU A 116 12.84 -26.54 14.44
C LEU A 116 14.25 -26.18 13.93
N GLY A 117 14.38 -24.99 13.33
CA GLY A 117 15.66 -24.40 12.95
C GLY A 117 16.37 -23.68 14.11
N ASN A 118 17.54 -23.10 13.83
CA ASN A 118 18.30 -22.27 14.79
C ASN A 118 17.93 -20.78 14.73
N ILE A 119 16.94 -20.41 13.92
CA ILE A 119 16.46 -19.04 13.77
C ILE A 119 15.09 -18.90 14.42
N ASP A 120 14.73 -17.67 14.80
CA ASP A 120 13.39 -17.34 15.27
C ASP A 120 12.33 -17.88 14.30
N THR A 121 11.32 -18.53 14.87
CA THR A 121 10.32 -19.30 14.13
C THR A 121 8.92 -18.83 14.51
N GLU A 122 8.21 -18.23 13.56
CA GLU A 122 6.81 -17.83 13.72
C GLU A 122 5.89 -19.02 13.46
N LEU A 123 5.20 -19.50 14.51
CA LEU A 123 4.29 -20.64 14.46
C LEU A 123 2.92 -20.27 13.89
N ILE A 124 2.47 -19.04 14.19
CA ILE A 124 1.28 -18.41 13.62
C ILE A 124 1.66 -17.00 13.22
N LYS A 125 1.33 -16.61 11.99
CA LYS A 125 1.60 -15.27 11.48
C LYS A 125 0.31 -14.48 11.37
N THR A 126 0.22 -13.38 12.11
CA THR A 126 -0.83 -12.36 11.95
C THR A 126 -2.27 -12.89 11.89
N LYS A 127 -2.60 -13.80 12.82
CA LYS A 127 -3.94 -14.33 12.96
C LYS A 127 -4.91 -13.23 13.40
N GLU A 128 -6.02 -13.12 12.69
CA GLU A 128 -7.14 -12.24 13.06
C GLU A 128 -7.72 -12.66 14.42
N LEU A 129 -7.88 -11.68 15.30
CA LEU A 129 -8.47 -11.83 16.61
C LEU A 129 -9.50 -10.71 16.84
N ALA A 130 -10.78 -11.07 16.78
CA ALA A 130 -11.87 -10.11 16.93
C ALA A 130 -11.86 -9.42 18.31
N ALA A 131 -12.50 -8.26 18.40
CA ALA A 131 -12.62 -7.50 19.64
C ALA A 131 -13.19 -8.37 20.79
N GLY A 132 -12.51 -8.41 21.93
CA GLY A 132 -12.91 -9.21 23.09
C GLY A 132 -12.74 -10.73 22.93
N GLN A 133 -12.24 -11.23 21.80
CA GLN A 133 -12.09 -12.66 21.57
C GLN A 133 -10.80 -13.20 22.20
N THR A 134 -10.85 -14.45 22.63
CA THR A 134 -9.69 -15.24 23.06
C THR A 134 -9.41 -16.37 22.09
N MET A 135 -8.15 -16.52 21.69
CA MET A 135 -7.62 -17.70 21.00
C MET A 135 -6.74 -18.51 21.95
N SER A 136 -6.66 -19.83 21.77
CA SER A 136 -5.91 -20.73 22.64
C SER A 136 -5.23 -21.82 21.84
N TYR A 137 -3.98 -22.10 22.19
CA TYR A 137 -3.13 -23.05 21.49
C TYR A 137 -2.31 -23.90 22.46
N THR A 138 -1.96 -25.09 22.00
CA THR A 138 -0.98 -25.97 22.65
C THR A 138 0.21 -26.16 21.71
N VAL A 139 1.40 -25.82 22.20
CA VAL A 139 2.70 -26.00 21.52
C VAL A 139 3.31 -27.30 22.02
N TYR A 140 3.62 -28.20 21.09
CA TYR A 140 4.37 -29.43 21.33
C TYR A 140 5.77 -29.27 20.74
N LEU A 141 6.79 -29.49 21.55
CA LEU A 141 8.18 -29.63 21.12
C LEU A 141 8.58 -31.10 21.31
N THR A 142 8.81 -31.80 20.20
CA THR A 142 9.09 -33.25 20.20
C THR A 142 10.52 -33.50 19.74
N TYR A 143 11.26 -34.31 20.49
CA TYR A 143 12.59 -34.77 20.13
C TYR A 143 12.53 -36.16 19.50
N ASN A 144 12.95 -36.25 18.24
CA ASN A 144 12.89 -37.46 17.41
C ASN A 144 14.24 -38.17 17.25
N GLY A 145 15.29 -37.66 17.90
CA GLY A 145 16.63 -38.22 17.85
C GLY A 145 16.87 -39.30 18.91
N LYS A 146 18.08 -39.86 18.93
CA LYS A 146 18.55 -40.73 20.02
C LYS A 146 18.98 -39.88 21.21
N GLU A 147 19.07 -40.49 22.40
CA GLU A 147 19.48 -39.79 23.64
C GLU A 147 20.70 -38.87 23.40
N ASP A 148 20.51 -37.58 23.74
CA ASP A 148 21.46 -36.51 23.47
C ASP A 148 21.64 -35.63 24.70
N ASN A 149 22.89 -35.29 24.99
CA ASN A 149 23.29 -34.45 26.13
C ASN A 149 23.16 -32.96 25.82
N TYR A 150 22.79 -32.58 24.59
CA TYR A 150 22.54 -31.19 24.22
C TYR A 150 21.11 -30.76 24.56
N GLY A 151 20.98 -29.49 24.94
CA GLY A 151 19.74 -28.88 25.38
C GLY A 151 19.10 -27.94 24.36
N LEU A 152 18.05 -27.25 24.80
CA LEU A 152 17.42 -26.15 24.07
C LEU A 152 17.03 -25.03 25.03
N THR A 153 17.30 -23.80 24.63
CA THR A 153 16.64 -22.61 25.18
C THR A 153 15.86 -21.87 24.10
N ALA A 154 14.66 -21.40 24.43
CA ALA A 154 13.84 -20.58 23.54
C ALA A 154 12.73 -19.83 24.31
N ASN A 155 12.29 -18.70 23.78
CA ASN A 155 11.16 -17.91 24.29
C ASN A 155 9.91 -18.15 23.43
N LEU A 156 8.83 -18.65 24.00
CA LEU A 156 7.50 -18.61 23.42
C LEU A 156 6.91 -17.22 23.66
N ILE A 157 6.60 -16.51 22.58
CA ILE A 157 6.02 -15.17 22.67
C ILE A 157 4.79 -15.04 21.79
N ALA A 158 3.89 -14.14 22.17
CA ALA A 158 2.86 -13.63 21.29
C ALA A 158 2.88 -12.10 21.32
N TYR A 159 2.64 -11.48 20.17
CA TYR A 159 2.63 -10.03 20.05
C TYR A 159 1.66 -9.57 18.96
N LYS A 160 1.24 -8.31 19.07
CA LYS A 160 0.38 -7.65 18.09
C LYS A 160 1.21 -7.23 16.87
N GLU A 161 0.64 -7.42 15.71
CA GLU A 161 1.14 -6.90 14.44
C GLU A 161 0.22 -5.78 13.93
N LEU A 162 0.81 -4.77 13.29
CA LEU A 162 0.05 -3.63 12.76
C LEU A 162 -0.66 -3.99 11.44
N ILE A 163 -0.07 -4.91 10.67
CA ILE A 163 -0.53 -5.32 9.34
C ILE A 163 -0.34 -6.84 9.24
N LYS A 164 -1.23 -7.52 8.52
CA LYS A 164 -1.10 -8.95 8.21
C LYS A 164 0.18 -9.19 7.38
N LYS A 165 1.15 -9.95 7.90
CA LYS A 165 2.52 -10.09 7.34
C LYS A 165 2.53 -10.74 5.96
N ASP A 166 1.46 -11.48 5.63
CA ASP A 166 1.28 -12.12 4.33
C ASP A 166 0.61 -11.19 3.27
N ARG A 167 0.25 -9.95 3.64
CA ARG A 167 -0.32 -8.98 2.68
C ARG A 167 0.79 -8.21 1.98
N LYS A 168 0.99 -8.54 0.71
CA LYS A 168 1.83 -7.77 -0.20
C LYS A 168 1.24 -6.38 -0.44
N THR A 169 2.11 -5.38 -0.55
CA THR A 169 1.73 -4.07 -1.08
C THR A 169 1.24 -4.21 -2.52
N LEU A 170 0.44 -3.25 -2.99
CA LEU A 170 -0.01 -3.22 -4.38
C LEU A 170 1.18 -3.22 -5.35
N LYS A 171 2.25 -2.48 -5.04
CA LYS A 171 3.49 -2.48 -5.82
C LYS A 171 4.10 -3.88 -5.92
N GLU A 172 4.25 -4.59 -4.80
CA GLU A 172 4.81 -5.94 -4.79
C GLU A 172 3.95 -6.94 -5.57
N LEU A 173 2.62 -6.81 -5.51
CA LEU A 173 1.71 -7.63 -6.31
C LEU A 173 1.80 -7.34 -7.80
N ILE A 174 1.88 -6.07 -8.19
CA ILE A 174 2.07 -5.69 -9.58
C ILE A 174 3.36 -6.30 -10.12
N LEU A 175 4.48 -6.14 -9.41
CA LEU A 175 5.78 -6.68 -9.82
C LEU A 175 5.82 -8.22 -9.80
N ALA A 176 5.06 -8.88 -8.92
CA ALA A 176 5.00 -10.34 -8.86
C ALA A 176 4.11 -10.95 -9.96
N ASN A 177 3.01 -10.29 -10.33
CA ASN A 177 2.06 -10.81 -11.31
C ASN A 177 2.37 -10.36 -12.75
N ASN A 178 3.32 -9.44 -12.92
CA ASN A 178 3.74 -8.92 -14.22
C ASN A 178 5.24 -9.17 -14.42
N ASN A 179 5.59 -9.95 -15.44
CA ASN A 179 6.99 -10.08 -15.84
C ASN A 179 7.48 -8.77 -16.43
N LEU A 180 8.64 -8.28 -15.93
CA LEU A 180 9.33 -7.16 -16.54
C LEU A 180 9.72 -7.51 -17.96
N SER A 181 9.36 -6.63 -18.89
CA SER A 181 9.54 -6.83 -20.32
C SER A 181 10.43 -5.74 -20.90
N GLN A 182 11.11 -6.08 -22.00
CA GLN A 182 11.82 -5.09 -22.80
C GLN A 182 10.85 -4.43 -23.78
N LEU A 183 11.11 -3.16 -24.07
CA LEU A 183 10.37 -2.39 -25.06
C LEU A 183 10.38 -3.11 -26.42
N GLN A 184 9.21 -3.38 -27.00
CA GLN A 184 9.08 -4.03 -28.31
C GLN A 184 8.89 -3.01 -29.45
N THR A 185 8.24 -1.87 -29.15
CA THR A 185 8.04 -0.76 -30.09
C THR A 185 8.54 0.54 -29.49
N ASN A 186 9.08 1.45 -30.30
CA ASN A 186 9.60 2.70 -29.74
C ASN A 186 8.48 3.50 -29.05
N ILE A 187 8.83 4.22 -27.99
CA ILE A 187 7.90 5.18 -27.38
C ILE A 187 7.49 6.21 -28.45
N GLY A 188 6.18 6.46 -28.56
CA GLY A 188 5.61 7.29 -29.64
C GLY A 188 5.09 6.48 -30.84
N GLU A 189 5.50 5.22 -31.00
CA GLU A 189 4.94 4.29 -31.97
C GLU A 189 3.75 3.51 -31.39
N VAL A 190 2.94 2.96 -32.28
CA VAL A 190 1.72 2.21 -31.93
C VAL A 190 2.09 0.88 -31.27
N ALA A 191 1.71 0.70 -30.01
CA ALA A 191 1.84 -0.57 -29.30
C ALA A 191 0.54 -1.39 -29.39
N THR A 192 0.50 -2.42 -30.24
CA THR A 192 -0.65 -3.32 -30.40
C THR A 192 -0.50 -4.64 -29.63
N ASN A 193 0.73 -5.06 -29.36
CA ASN A 193 1.04 -6.30 -28.64
C ASN A 193 1.03 -6.08 -27.12
N PRO A 194 0.87 -7.14 -26.31
CA PRO A 194 0.92 -7.04 -24.86
C PRO A 194 2.38 -6.89 -24.40
N GLU A 195 2.95 -5.70 -24.58
CA GLU A 195 4.35 -5.43 -24.19
C GLU A 195 4.57 -5.56 -22.69
N GLY A 196 3.54 -5.38 -21.87
CA GLY A 196 3.58 -5.70 -20.45
C GLY A 196 4.02 -4.52 -19.58
N LEU A 197 4.74 -4.84 -18.50
CA LEU A 197 5.29 -3.87 -17.57
C LEU A 197 6.76 -3.61 -17.92
N ILE A 198 7.09 -2.34 -18.17
CA ILE A 198 8.42 -1.93 -18.62
C ILE A 198 9.06 -1.04 -17.55
N GLU A 199 10.33 -1.29 -17.25
CA GLU A 199 11.15 -0.48 -16.34
C GLU A 199 11.86 0.64 -17.11
N VAL A 200 11.79 1.86 -16.58
CA VAL A 200 12.65 2.99 -16.93
C VAL A 200 13.56 3.25 -15.75
N GLN A 201 14.86 3.02 -15.92
CA GLN A 201 15.85 3.30 -14.89
C GLN A 201 16.25 4.78 -14.93
N ASN A 202 16.09 5.47 -13.80
CA ASN A 202 16.73 6.77 -13.56
C ASN A 202 17.85 6.60 -12.52
N ASP A 203 18.80 7.54 -12.45
CA ASP A 203 20.01 7.47 -11.62
C ASP A 203 19.77 7.20 -10.12
N THR A 204 18.55 7.46 -9.61
CA THR A 204 18.21 7.37 -8.19
C THR A 204 17.06 6.42 -7.85
N ALA A 205 16.16 6.14 -8.81
CA ALA A 205 15.03 5.23 -8.62
C ALA A 205 14.42 4.83 -9.99
N SER A 206 13.89 3.61 -10.09
CA SER A 206 13.21 3.13 -11.29
C SER A 206 11.72 3.49 -11.29
N THR A 207 11.19 3.81 -12.47
CA THR A 207 9.75 3.96 -12.73
C THR A 207 9.27 2.79 -13.60
N TYR A 208 8.08 2.27 -13.35
CA TYR A 208 7.52 1.13 -14.11
C TYR A 208 6.21 1.54 -14.75
N TYR A 209 6.02 1.31 -16.05
CA TYR A 209 4.77 1.67 -16.74
C TYR A 209 4.23 0.49 -17.54
N PHE A 210 2.91 0.41 -17.65
CA PHE A 210 2.25 -0.56 -18.50
C PHE A 210 2.21 -0.07 -19.95
N ARG A 211 2.38 -0.98 -20.92
CA ARG A 211 2.33 -0.67 -22.35
C ARG A 211 1.63 -1.75 -23.16
N GLY A 212 0.86 -1.32 -24.16
CA GLY A 212 0.23 -2.21 -25.14
C GLY A 212 -1.03 -2.89 -24.62
N SER A 213 -1.38 -4.05 -25.18
CA SER A 213 -2.65 -4.76 -24.93
C SER A 213 -2.67 -5.59 -23.64
N VAL A 214 -2.29 -4.98 -22.52
CA VAL A 214 -2.24 -5.66 -21.20
C VAL A 214 -3.62 -5.83 -20.56
N THR A 215 -3.81 -6.95 -19.88
CA THR A 215 -5.11 -7.39 -19.34
C THR A 215 -5.13 -7.54 -17.82
N ASN A 216 -3.98 -7.48 -17.15
CA ASN A 216 -3.79 -7.75 -15.73
C ASN A 216 -3.35 -6.50 -14.93
N ASN A 217 -3.89 -5.34 -15.28
CA ASN A 217 -3.61 -4.06 -14.61
C ASN A 217 -4.88 -3.31 -14.14
N TYR A 218 -5.92 -4.05 -13.74
CA TYR A 218 -7.13 -3.51 -13.13
C TYR A 218 -7.02 -3.41 -11.61
N VAL A 219 -7.56 -2.33 -11.04
CA VAL A 219 -7.66 -2.10 -9.60
C VAL A 219 -9.10 -1.72 -9.26
N LYS A 220 -9.71 -2.41 -8.29
CA LYS A 220 -10.99 -2.06 -7.69
C LYS A 220 -10.74 -1.31 -6.39
N PHE A 221 -11.15 -0.04 -6.35
CA PHE A 221 -10.96 0.82 -5.18
C PHE A 221 -12.15 1.76 -5.01
N ALA A 222 -12.70 1.84 -3.80
CA ALA A 222 -13.88 2.67 -3.49
C ALA A 222 -15.06 2.46 -4.46
N ASN A 223 -15.34 1.20 -4.81
CA ASN A 223 -16.35 0.79 -5.82
C ASN A 223 -16.13 1.33 -7.25
N VAL A 224 -14.99 1.94 -7.53
CA VAL A 224 -14.59 2.39 -8.86
C VAL A 224 -13.55 1.43 -9.44
N MET A 225 -13.64 1.22 -10.76
CA MET A 225 -12.67 0.44 -11.50
C MET A 225 -11.62 1.37 -12.12
N PHE A 226 -10.36 1.04 -11.89
CA PHE A 226 -9.20 1.78 -12.36
C PHE A 226 -8.28 0.89 -13.20
N ARG A 227 -7.46 1.53 -14.04
CA ARG A 227 -6.32 0.96 -14.73
C ARG A 227 -5.05 1.51 -14.10
N ILE A 228 -4.05 0.65 -13.91
CA ILE A 228 -2.72 1.09 -13.45
C ILE A 228 -1.99 1.70 -14.63
N VAL A 229 -1.52 2.93 -14.45
CA VAL A 229 -0.69 3.66 -15.42
C VAL A 229 0.77 3.32 -15.19
N ARG A 230 1.25 3.58 -13.97
CA ARG A 230 2.66 3.39 -13.59
C ARG A 230 2.85 3.25 -12.08
N ILE A 231 4.00 2.70 -11.70
CA ILE A 231 4.61 2.84 -10.37
C ILE A 231 5.62 3.98 -10.48
N ASN A 232 5.42 5.06 -9.72
CA ASN A 232 6.28 6.26 -9.72
C ASN A 232 7.63 5.98 -9.04
N GLU A 233 8.60 6.89 -9.19
CA GLU A 233 9.93 6.77 -8.58
C GLU A 233 9.87 6.60 -7.05
N ASP A 234 8.90 7.25 -6.39
CA ASP A 234 8.69 7.18 -4.94
C ASP A 234 7.99 5.89 -4.46
N GLY A 235 7.59 5.03 -5.39
CA GLY A 235 6.89 3.77 -5.16
C GLY A 235 5.37 3.87 -5.09
N SER A 236 4.79 5.08 -5.16
CA SER A 236 3.33 5.25 -5.26
C SER A 236 2.80 4.70 -6.60
N VAL A 237 1.56 4.22 -6.62
CA VAL A 237 0.95 3.59 -7.80
C VAL A 237 -0.08 4.54 -8.41
N ARG A 238 0.19 5.03 -9.62
CA ARG A 238 -0.68 5.94 -10.35
C ARG A 238 -1.77 5.19 -11.12
N LEU A 239 -3.01 5.58 -10.88
CA LEU A 239 -4.22 4.94 -11.41
C LEU A 239 -5.06 5.94 -12.20
N ILE A 240 -5.69 5.48 -13.28
CA ILE A 240 -6.71 6.22 -14.03
C ILE A 240 -8.02 5.45 -14.00
N THR A 241 -9.14 6.15 -13.82
CA THR A 241 -10.48 5.53 -13.93
C THR A 241 -10.64 4.80 -15.27
N ASP A 242 -11.24 3.60 -15.24
CA ASP A 242 -11.41 2.77 -16.44
C ASP A 242 -12.43 3.36 -17.43
N ASN A 243 -13.49 4.00 -16.89
CA ASN A 243 -14.52 4.69 -17.66
C ASN A 243 -14.45 6.21 -17.46
N LEU A 244 -15.19 6.96 -18.28
CA LEU A 244 -15.40 8.39 -18.06
C LEU A 244 -16.30 8.63 -16.85
N LEU A 245 -16.20 9.81 -16.25
CA LEU A 245 -17.29 10.38 -15.46
C LEU A 245 -18.52 10.62 -16.35
N ASP A 246 -19.72 10.55 -15.77
CA ASP A 246 -20.99 10.71 -16.50
C ASP A 246 -21.10 12.05 -17.24
N ASN A 247 -20.56 13.11 -16.63
CA ASN A 247 -20.62 14.46 -17.17
C ASN A 247 -19.34 14.82 -17.93
N LYS A 248 -19.53 15.50 -19.06
CA LYS A 248 -18.45 16.17 -19.80
C LYS A 248 -18.28 17.60 -19.28
N ALA A 249 -17.06 18.09 -19.30
CA ALA A 249 -16.75 19.47 -18.92
C ALA A 249 -15.68 20.06 -19.84
N PRO A 250 -15.62 21.39 -19.97
CA PRO A 250 -14.46 22.04 -20.56
C PRO A 250 -13.29 21.97 -19.59
N TYR A 251 -12.07 21.93 -20.12
CA TYR A 251 -10.88 22.13 -19.30
C TYR A 251 -10.95 23.51 -18.63
N LYS A 252 -11.29 24.54 -19.41
CA LYS A 252 -11.53 25.90 -18.92
C LYS A 252 -12.77 26.50 -19.55
N LYS A 253 -13.70 27.01 -18.74
CA LYS A 253 -15.00 27.51 -19.23
C LYS A 253 -14.89 28.77 -20.10
N THR A 254 -13.98 29.67 -19.75
CA THR A 254 -13.77 30.95 -20.45
C THR A 254 -12.29 31.31 -20.49
N VAL A 255 -11.86 31.95 -21.58
CA VAL A 255 -10.49 32.43 -21.78
C VAL A 255 -10.56 33.93 -22.05
N SER A 256 -10.14 34.75 -21.07
CA SER A 256 -10.16 36.21 -21.18
C SER A 256 -8.94 36.77 -21.92
N ASP A 257 -7.78 36.16 -21.68
CA ASP A 257 -6.54 36.42 -22.39
C ASP A 257 -6.07 35.07 -22.97
N ILE A 258 -6.11 34.96 -24.29
CA ILE A 258 -5.71 33.75 -25.02
C ILE A 258 -4.20 33.49 -24.94
N GLU A 259 -3.41 34.53 -24.72
CA GLU A 259 -1.95 34.44 -24.67
C GLU A 259 -1.41 34.00 -23.31
N ASP A 260 -2.26 33.99 -22.28
CA ASP A 260 -1.90 33.56 -20.93
C ASP A 260 -1.60 32.05 -20.91
N ALA A 261 -0.33 31.70 -20.68
CA ALA A 261 0.10 30.32 -20.47
C ALA A 261 -0.58 29.66 -19.26
N GLY A 262 -1.09 30.46 -18.31
CA GLY A 262 -1.91 30.01 -17.20
C GLY A 262 -3.21 29.33 -17.61
N ASN A 263 -3.63 29.43 -18.88
CA ASN A 263 -4.84 28.80 -19.39
C ASN A 263 -4.83 27.27 -19.37
N VAL A 264 -3.65 26.65 -19.41
CA VAL A 264 -3.50 25.19 -19.42
C VAL A 264 -3.10 24.62 -18.06
N LEU A 265 -2.99 25.45 -17.01
CA LEU A 265 -2.69 24.98 -15.65
C LEU A 265 -3.89 24.28 -15.02
N LEU A 266 -3.64 23.21 -14.26
CA LEU A 266 -4.69 22.46 -13.57
C LEU A 266 -5.35 23.33 -12.50
N SER A 267 -4.57 24.03 -11.68
CA SER A 267 -5.07 24.85 -10.56
C SER A 267 -6.00 26.00 -10.98
N THR A 268 -5.87 26.50 -12.20
CA THR A 268 -6.70 27.61 -12.72
C THR A 268 -7.81 27.12 -13.65
N SER A 269 -7.87 25.81 -13.89
CA SER A 269 -8.84 25.17 -14.76
C SER A 269 -10.21 25.02 -14.08
N THR A 270 -11.28 25.03 -14.87
CA THR A 270 -12.62 24.72 -14.34
C THR A 270 -12.79 23.22 -14.10
N ILE A 271 -12.04 22.38 -14.84
CA ILE A 271 -12.11 20.92 -14.66
C ILE A 271 -11.59 20.46 -13.29
N LYS A 272 -10.75 21.26 -12.62
CA LYS A 272 -10.28 20.98 -11.26
C LYS A 272 -11.43 20.84 -10.26
N GLU A 273 -12.45 21.67 -10.37
CA GLU A 273 -13.66 21.57 -9.52
C GLU A 273 -14.34 20.21 -9.71
N THR A 274 -14.49 19.74 -10.95
CA THR A 274 -15.09 18.43 -11.25
C THR A 274 -14.24 17.27 -10.72
N LEU A 275 -12.92 17.38 -10.77
CA LEU A 275 -12.00 16.38 -10.23
C LEU A 275 -12.06 16.34 -8.70
N ASP A 276 -12.14 17.50 -8.06
CA ASP A 276 -12.27 17.62 -6.60
C ASP A 276 -13.62 17.07 -6.13
N ASP A 277 -14.71 17.34 -6.86
CA ASP A 277 -16.01 16.74 -6.59
C ASP A 277 -15.97 15.22 -6.70
N PHE A 278 -15.32 14.66 -7.73
CA PHE A 278 -15.12 13.22 -7.83
C PHE A 278 -14.37 12.67 -6.61
N TYR A 279 -13.25 13.30 -6.24
CA TYR A 279 -12.44 12.86 -5.11
C TYR A 279 -13.21 12.93 -3.80
N ASN A 280 -13.88 14.04 -3.51
CA ASN A 280 -14.61 14.23 -2.26
C ASN A 280 -15.82 13.31 -2.15
N ASN A 281 -16.54 13.06 -3.24
CA ASN A 281 -17.74 12.21 -3.21
C ASN A 281 -17.41 10.71 -3.21
N THR A 282 -16.26 10.33 -3.76
CA THR A 282 -15.91 8.91 -3.98
C THR A 282 -14.84 8.40 -3.02
N LEU A 283 -13.89 9.25 -2.65
CA LEU A 283 -12.63 8.86 -1.99
C LEU A 283 -12.45 9.50 -0.60
N SER A 284 -13.42 10.25 -0.08
CA SER A 284 -13.32 10.91 1.24
C SER A 284 -13.01 9.93 2.38
N ASP A 285 -13.65 8.76 2.38
CA ASP A 285 -13.46 7.74 3.42
C ASP A 285 -12.15 6.96 3.22
N TYR A 286 -11.49 7.16 2.08
CA TYR A 286 -10.31 6.43 1.63
C TYR A 286 -9.06 7.33 1.53
N GLN A 287 -9.12 8.57 2.04
CA GLN A 287 -8.04 9.56 1.95
C GLN A 287 -6.69 9.04 2.44
N LYS A 288 -6.66 8.17 3.45
CA LYS A 288 -5.43 7.56 4.00
C LYS A 288 -4.64 6.74 2.97
N TYR A 289 -5.29 6.27 1.91
CA TYR A 289 -4.68 5.45 0.86
C TYR A 289 -4.20 6.29 -0.33
N VAL A 290 -4.67 7.54 -0.47
CA VAL A 290 -4.37 8.40 -1.63
C VAL A 290 -3.37 9.47 -1.23
N VAL A 291 -2.24 9.53 -1.93
CA VAL A 291 -1.18 10.52 -1.69
C VAL A 291 -1.31 11.70 -2.63
N ASP A 292 -0.73 12.84 -2.22
CA ASP A 292 -0.55 13.94 -3.15
C ASP A 292 0.49 13.53 -4.18
N SER A 293 0.18 13.74 -5.45
CA SER A 293 1.07 13.39 -6.54
C SER A 293 1.29 14.58 -7.45
N ASN A 294 2.44 14.57 -8.11
CA ASN A 294 2.84 15.62 -9.03
C ASN A 294 2.07 15.48 -10.35
N PHE A 295 1.31 16.50 -10.72
CA PHE A 295 0.66 16.65 -12.02
C PHE A 295 1.38 17.74 -12.81
N CYS A 296 1.83 17.41 -14.02
CA CYS A 296 2.62 18.33 -14.85
C CYS A 296 1.73 19.02 -15.89
N SER A 297 1.45 20.29 -15.68
CA SER A 297 0.79 21.15 -16.66
C SER A 297 1.85 21.78 -17.55
N GLU A 298 2.04 21.24 -18.75
CA GLU A 298 3.01 21.78 -19.71
C GLU A 298 2.51 23.08 -20.32
N ASN A 299 3.00 24.19 -19.79
CA ASN A 299 2.62 25.55 -20.14
C ASN A 299 3.79 26.39 -20.72
N THR A 300 4.96 25.79 -20.93
CA THR A 300 6.10 26.42 -21.60
C THR A 300 5.87 26.40 -23.11
N TYR A 301 6.00 27.54 -23.78
CA TYR A 301 5.80 27.64 -25.23
C TYR A 301 6.92 28.42 -25.93
N TYR A 302 6.98 28.25 -27.24
CA TYR A 302 7.74 29.11 -28.14
C TYR A 302 6.83 29.67 -29.23
N ILE A 303 7.26 30.78 -29.83
CA ILE A 303 6.52 31.44 -30.92
C ILE A 303 6.97 30.78 -32.22
N GLU A 304 6.06 30.07 -32.90
CA GLU A 304 6.32 29.47 -34.21
C GLU A 304 6.19 30.55 -35.30
N GLU A 305 5.12 31.35 -35.22
CA GLU A 305 4.83 32.49 -36.09
C GLU A 305 3.94 33.49 -35.32
N GLU A 306 3.73 34.69 -35.87
CA GLU A 306 3.06 35.81 -35.18
C GLU A 306 1.73 35.42 -34.51
N ASN A 307 0.95 34.52 -35.14
CA ASN A 307 -0.38 34.11 -34.66
C ASN A 307 -0.46 32.69 -34.09
N LYS A 308 0.70 32.04 -33.87
CA LYS A 308 0.77 30.64 -33.43
C LYS A 308 1.90 30.42 -32.44
N LYS A 309 1.52 29.98 -31.24
CA LYS A 309 2.46 29.55 -30.19
C LYS A 309 2.31 28.05 -30.00
N LEU A 310 3.42 27.34 -29.93
CA LEU A 310 3.45 25.89 -29.70
C LEU A 310 4.01 25.63 -28.31
N PHE A 311 3.28 24.87 -27.49
CA PHE A 311 3.84 24.40 -26.23
C PHE A 311 4.98 23.42 -26.53
N THR A 312 5.97 23.34 -25.64
CA THR A 312 7.13 22.44 -25.81
C THR A 312 6.72 20.98 -25.98
N SER A 313 5.64 20.59 -25.31
CA SER A 313 4.92 19.34 -25.47
C SER A 313 4.51 19.05 -26.92
N TYR A 314 4.05 20.06 -27.67
CA TYR A 314 3.62 19.90 -29.05
C TYR A 314 4.78 19.49 -29.94
N ASN A 315 5.91 20.20 -29.86
CA ASN A 315 7.07 19.86 -30.66
C ASN A 315 7.56 18.44 -30.32
N ARG A 316 7.66 18.11 -29.02
CA ARG A 316 8.09 16.79 -28.55
C ARG A 316 7.18 15.67 -29.06
N VAL A 317 5.87 15.82 -28.88
CA VAL A 317 4.89 14.77 -29.23
C VAL A 317 4.63 14.71 -30.73
N ILE A 318 4.30 15.83 -31.36
CA ILE A 318 3.85 15.87 -32.75
C ILE A 318 5.02 15.82 -33.73
N ASN A 319 6.05 16.65 -33.54
CA ASN A 319 7.14 16.75 -34.51
C ASN A 319 8.22 15.69 -34.28
N GLU A 320 8.61 15.45 -33.03
CA GLU A 320 9.72 14.56 -32.68
C GLU A 320 9.28 13.12 -32.41
N SER A 321 7.98 12.86 -32.20
CA SER A 321 7.47 11.53 -31.81
C SER A 321 8.03 11.03 -30.48
N ALA A 322 8.43 11.94 -29.60
CA ALA A 322 9.01 11.62 -28.30
C ALA A 322 7.97 11.82 -27.20
N ALA A 323 8.16 11.11 -26.09
CA ALA A 323 7.44 11.36 -24.85
C ALA A 323 8.44 11.41 -23.69
N SER A 324 8.09 12.13 -22.62
CA SER A 324 8.91 12.25 -21.42
C SER A 324 8.08 12.13 -20.16
N LEU A 325 8.60 11.39 -19.18
CA LEU A 325 8.04 11.37 -17.82
C LEU A 325 8.55 12.54 -16.96
N SER A 326 9.47 13.35 -17.49
CA SER A 326 9.97 14.56 -16.84
C SER A 326 9.06 15.74 -17.15
N CYS A 327 8.80 16.59 -16.15
CA CYS A 327 7.99 17.78 -16.36
C CYS A 327 8.82 18.95 -16.89
N SER A 328 8.41 19.51 -18.04
CA SER A 328 9.02 20.73 -18.61
C SER A 328 8.21 22.02 -18.35
N GLY A 329 7.07 21.88 -17.67
CA GLY A 329 6.17 22.99 -17.32
C GLY A 329 6.00 23.14 -15.81
N THR A 330 4.76 23.45 -15.41
CA THR A 330 4.43 23.70 -14.00
C THR A 330 4.02 22.40 -13.31
N LEU A 331 4.72 22.05 -12.22
CA LEU A 331 4.38 20.93 -11.36
C LEU A 331 3.39 21.38 -10.28
N GLU A 332 2.24 20.70 -10.22
CA GLU A 332 1.16 20.98 -9.29
C GLU A 332 0.89 19.73 -8.45
N GLN A 333 0.94 19.84 -7.12
CA GLN A 333 0.61 18.73 -6.22
C GLN A 333 -0.89 18.69 -5.97
N ALA A 334 -1.49 17.52 -6.21
CA ALA A 334 -2.89 17.27 -5.90
C ALA A 334 -3.14 15.77 -5.63
N LYS A 335 -4.24 15.47 -4.94
CA LYS A 335 -4.74 14.09 -4.77
C LYS A 335 -5.35 13.51 -6.05
N VAL A 336 -5.87 14.37 -6.91
CA VAL A 336 -6.57 14.01 -8.13
C VAL A 336 -6.21 14.97 -9.26
N GLY A 337 -6.10 14.45 -10.47
CA GLY A 337 -5.74 15.19 -11.67
C GLY A 337 -6.19 14.46 -12.94
N LEU A 338 -5.50 14.75 -14.05
CA LEU A 338 -5.68 14.10 -15.34
C LEU A 338 -4.39 13.42 -15.78
N LEU A 339 -4.50 12.46 -16.70
CA LEU A 339 -3.37 11.81 -17.34
C LEU A 339 -2.60 12.82 -18.19
N SER A 340 -1.27 12.77 -18.20
CA SER A 340 -0.49 13.53 -19.19
C SER A 340 -0.56 12.87 -20.57
N ILE A 341 -0.28 13.63 -21.63
CA ILE A 341 -0.20 13.04 -22.96
C ILE A 341 0.95 12.04 -23.08
N ASP A 342 2.07 12.30 -22.39
CA ASP A 342 3.21 11.39 -22.36
C ASP A 342 2.83 10.06 -21.70
N GLU A 343 2.14 10.08 -20.56
CA GLU A 343 1.66 8.85 -19.91
C GLU A 343 0.73 8.05 -20.85
N ALA A 344 -0.11 8.72 -21.63
CA ALA A 344 -0.95 8.06 -22.64
C ALA A 344 -0.11 7.43 -23.77
N ILE A 345 0.93 8.10 -24.25
CA ILE A 345 1.83 7.60 -25.30
C ILE A 345 2.66 6.41 -24.79
N TYR A 346 3.16 6.49 -23.56
CA TYR A 346 3.85 5.39 -22.88
C TYR A 346 2.93 4.16 -22.78
N ALA A 347 1.65 4.37 -22.46
CA ALA A 347 0.65 3.31 -22.45
C ALA A 347 0.39 2.68 -23.84
N GLY A 348 0.57 3.45 -24.92
CA GLY A 348 0.43 2.99 -26.30
C GLY A 348 -0.47 3.85 -27.18
N ALA A 349 -0.96 5.00 -26.71
CA ALA A 349 -1.72 5.93 -27.54
C ALA A 349 -0.88 6.37 -28.75
N SER A 350 -1.55 6.51 -29.89
CA SER A 350 -0.89 6.73 -31.18
C SER A 350 -1.13 8.15 -31.69
N LYS A 351 -0.06 8.85 -32.07
CA LYS A 351 -0.20 10.10 -32.82
C LYS A 351 -0.45 9.90 -34.32
N ASN A 352 -0.09 8.72 -34.86
CA ASN A 352 -0.11 8.41 -36.29
C ASN A 352 -1.35 7.58 -36.67
N GLY A 353 -2.51 7.91 -36.09
CA GLY A 353 -3.78 7.21 -36.31
C GLY A 353 -4.27 6.43 -35.08
N THR A 354 -5.26 5.57 -35.30
CA THR A 354 -6.01 4.88 -34.25
C THR A 354 -5.20 3.76 -33.58
N ASN A 355 -5.37 3.57 -32.27
CA ASN A 355 -4.94 2.36 -31.57
C ASN A 355 -6.04 1.89 -30.61
N THR A 356 -6.81 0.90 -31.03
CA THR A 356 -7.87 0.30 -30.19
C THR A 356 -7.39 -0.96 -29.45
N SER A 357 -6.09 -1.26 -29.49
CA SER A 357 -5.53 -2.48 -28.90
C SER A 357 -4.91 -2.23 -27.53
N TYR A 358 -4.40 -1.03 -27.26
CA TYR A 358 -3.75 -0.72 -25.98
C TYR A 358 -4.71 -0.63 -24.80
N TYR A 359 -4.19 -0.84 -23.60
CA TYR A 359 -4.99 -1.12 -22.41
C TYR A 359 -5.83 0.05 -21.86
N LEU A 360 -5.54 1.30 -22.26
CA LEU A 360 -6.36 2.47 -21.91
C LEU A 360 -7.46 2.75 -22.93
N TYR A 361 -7.43 2.11 -24.10
CA TYR A 361 -8.61 2.06 -24.97
C TYR A 361 -9.69 1.24 -24.27
N ASN A 362 -10.89 1.80 -24.20
CA ASN A 362 -12.06 1.15 -23.65
C ASN A 362 -13.23 1.41 -24.61
N PRO A 363 -13.84 0.36 -25.21
CA PRO A 363 -14.92 0.51 -26.18
C PRO A 363 -16.18 1.16 -25.61
N ASN A 364 -16.33 1.21 -24.27
CA ASN A 364 -17.44 1.90 -23.60
C ASN A 364 -17.25 3.43 -23.56
N ILE A 365 -16.04 3.94 -23.84
CA ILE A 365 -15.76 5.37 -23.92
C ILE A 365 -16.17 5.87 -25.31
N THR A 366 -17.34 6.51 -25.38
CA THR A 366 -17.90 7.03 -26.65
C THR A 366 -17.58 8.50 -26.90
N SER A 367 -16.64 9.08 -26.16
CA SER A 367 -16.29 10.49 -26.27
C SER A 367 -14.80 10.73 -26.04
N THR A 368 -14.24 11.67 -26.80
CA THR A 368 -12.90 12.22 -26.56
C THR A 368 -12.79 12.68 -25.11
N TRP A 369 -11.63 12.48 -24.50
CA TRP A 369 -11.39 12.82 -23.11
C TRP A 369 -10.07 13.58 -22.90
N TRP A 370 -10.07 14.43 -21.88
CA TRP A 370 -9.00 15.36 -21.61
C TRP A 370 -7.71 14.69 -21.13
N THR A 371 -6.57 15.18 -21.63
CA THR A 371 -5.30 15.08 -20.91
C THR A 371 -4.97 16.42 -20.25
N LEU A 372 -3.99 16.41 -19.35
CA LEU A 372 -3.52 17.61 -18.65
C LEU A 372 -2.64 18.53 -19.52
N THR A 373 -2.12 18.02 -20.65
CA THR A 373 -1.02 18.66 -21.38
C THR A 373 -1.54 19.69 -22.39
N GLY A 374 -1.05 20.94 -22.31
CA GLY A 374 -1.27 21.96 -23.35
C GLY A 374 -0.65 21.58 -24.70
N SER A 375 -1.22 22.02 -25.82
CA SER A 375 -0.69 21.72 -27.16
C SER A 375 -0.31 22.98 -27.94
N GLN A 376 -1.22 23.93 -28.13
CA GLN A 376 -0.94 25.16 -28.86
C GLN A 376 -1.86 26.32 -28.50
N VAL A 377 -1.46 27.52 -28.94
CA VAL A 377 -2.29 28.73 -28.96
C VAL A 377 -2.35 29.25 -30.39
N LEU A 378 -3.57 29.42 -30.92
CA LEU A 378 -3.85 29.93 -32.26
C LEU A 378 -4.65 31.24 -32.15
N LEU A 379 -3.97 32.37 -32.28
CA LEU A 379 -4.54 33.71 -32.07
C LEU A 379 -5.62 34.04 -33.10
N ASN A 380 -5.37 33.74 -34.38
CA ASN A 380 -6.35 33.95 -35.46
C ASN A 380 -7.65 33.15 -35.27
N ASN A 381 -7.56 32.00 -34.60
CA ASN A 381 -8.71 31.11 -34.37
C ASN A 381 -9.36 31.32 -32.99
N ASN A 382 -8.83 32.28 -32.22
CA ASN A 382 -9.16 32.49 -30.82
C ASN A 382 -9.23 31.17 -30.03
N ALA A 383 -8.19 30.34 -30.17
CA ALA A 383 -8.12 29.01 -29.56
C ALA A 383 -6.87 28.81 -28.69
N VAL A 384 -7.08 28.32 -27.47
CA VAL A 384 -6.07 27.60 -26.68
C VAL A 384 -6.47 26.13 -26.71
N ASP A 385 -5.54 25.28 -27.08
CA ASP A 385 -5.77 23.85 -27.23
C ASP A 385 -4.97 23.05 -26.19
N ASN A 386 -5.60 22.00 -25.68
CA ASN A 386 -4.92 20.91 -24.97
C ASN A 386 -4.88 19.67 -25.86
N PHE A 387 -3.97 18.77 -25.51
CA PHE A 387 -4.05 17.40 -25.97
C PHE A 387 -5.29 16.70 -25.40
N ALA A 388 -5.82 15.77 -26.18
CA ALA A 388 -6.89 14.87 -25.78
C ALA A 388 -6.65 13.49 -26.40
N ILE A 389 -7.35 12.48 -25.89
CA ILE A 389 -7.38 11.16 -26.50
C ILE A 389 -8.74 10.94 -27.14
N GLY A 390 -8.72 10.59 -28.42
CA GLY A 390 -9.91 10.28 -29.19
C GLY A 390 -10.52 8.92 -28.85
N ILE A 391 -11.72 8.69 -29.36
CA ILE A 391 -12.50 7.47 -29.07
C ILE A 391 -11.88 6.20 -29.67
N THR A 392 -10.90 6.34 -30.57
CA THR A 392 -10.16 5.23 -31.16
C THR A 392 -8.71 5.17 -30.70
N GLY A 393 -8.38 5.82 -29.57
CA GLY A 393 -7.07 5.74 -28.93
C GLY A 393 -5.97 6.61 -29.58
N GLU A 394 -6.36 7.49 -30.48
CA GLU A 394 -5.48 8.45 -31.14
C GLU A 394 -5.24 9.70 -30.29
N VAL A 395 -4.06 10.29 -30.43
CA VAL A 395 -3.68 11.57 -29.84
C VAL A 395 -4.24 12.71 -30.68
N LEU A 396 -4.96 13.64 -30.04
CA LEU A 396 -5.54 14.82 -30.66
C LEU A 396 -4.87 16.08 -30.10
N SER A 397 -4.27 16.91 -30.96
CA SER A 397 -3.58 18.14 -30.56
C SER A 397 -4.43 19.41 -30.67
N GLU A 398 -5.58 19.36 -31.34
CA GLU A 398 -6.39 20.55 -31.66
C GLU A 398 -7.70 20.59 -30.88
N THR A 399 -7.64 20.29 -29.57
CA THR A 399 -8.82 20.25 -28.72
C THR A 399 -8.95 21.53 -27.89
N LYS A 400 -9.82 22.43 -28.33
CA LYS A 400 -10.07 23.71 -27.66
C LYS A 400 -10.48 23.50 -26.21
N ILE A 401 -9.75 24.12 -25.27
CA ILE A 401 -9.95 23.94 -23.81
C ILE A 401 -11.36 24.31 -23.32
N THR A 402 -12.11 25.07 -24.11
CA THR A 402 -13.51 25.46 -23.86
C THR A 402 -14.56 24.42 -24.32
N SER A 403 -14.14 23.32 -24.95
CA SER A 403 -15.03 22.26 -25.45
C SER A 403 -15.40 21.25 -24.37
N ASN A 404 -16.63 20.76 -24.35
CA ASN A 404 -17.01 19.70 -23.41
C ASN A 404 -16.42 18.34 -23.83
N GLN A 405 -15.49 17.81 -23.04
CA GLN A 405 -14.93 16.46 -23.25
C GLN A 405 -15.13 15.58 -22.03
N GLY A 406 -14.93 14.28 -22.23
CA GLY A 406 -14.93 13.27 -21.18
C GLY A 406 -13.79 13.50 -20.18
N ILE A 407 -13.99 13.01 -18.96
CA ILE A 407 -13.08 13.22 -17.84
C ILE A 407 -12.72 11.84 -17.28
N ARG A 408 -11.42 11.55 -17.18
CA ARG A 408 -10.90 10.36 -16.52
C ARG A 408 -10.01 10.80 -15.35
N PRO A 409 -10.53 10.80 -14.11
CA PRO A 409 -9.72 11.13 -12.95
C PRO A 409 -8.51 10.20 -12.83
N VAL A 410 -7.38 10.81 -12.46
CA VAL A 410 -6.13 10.14 -12.10
C VAL A 410 -5.81 10.40 -10.64
N ILE A 411 -5.45 9.35 -9.91
CA ILE A 411 -5.03 9.40 -8.51
C ILE A 411 -3.72 8.61 -8.33
N SER A 412 -3.05 8.79 -7.20
CA SER A 412 -1.91 7.93 -6.82
C SER A 412 -2.14 7.31 -5.45
N LEU A 413 -1.99 5.99 -5.35
CA LEU A 413 -2.06 5.26 -4.09
C LEU A 413 -0.71 5.25 -3.39
N ASP A 414 -0.74 5.36 -2.05
CA ASP A 414 0.46 5.27 -1.22
C ASP A 414 1.21 3.96 -1.45
N LYS A 415 2.53 4.00 -1.41
CA LYS A 415 3.40 2.83 -1.62
C LYS A 415 3.20 1.72 -0.58
N THR A 416 2.66 2.04 0.59
CA THR A 416 2.39 1.11 1.69
C THR A 416 1.02 0.46 1.62
N VAL A 417 0.18 0.85 0.65
CA VAL A 417 -1.15 0.27 0.48
C VAL A 417 -1.04 -1.22 0.15
N SER A 418 -1.64 -2.05 1.00
CA SER A 418 -1.82 -3.48 0.76
C SER A 418 -2.97 -3.74 -0.21
N ALA A 419 -2.84 -4.82 -0.97
CA ALA A 419 -3.89 -5.29 -1.87
C ALA A 419 -3.90 -6.82 -1.94
N SER A 420 -4.92 -7.35 -2.59
CA SER A 420 -5.03 -8.76 -3.01
C SER A 420 -5.53 -8.84 -4.46
N GLY A 421 -5.51 -10.03 -5.06
CA GLY A 421 -5.96 -10.25 -6.45
C GLY A 421 -4.82 -10.35 -7.47
N SER A 422 -5.19 -10.72 -8.71
CA SER A 422 -4.24 -10.92 -9.82
C SER A 422 -4.07 -9.69 -10.73
N GLY A 423 -5.02 -8.74 -10.68
CA GLY A 423 -5.07 -7.56 -11.52
C GLY A 423 -5.83 -7.77 -12.83
N THR A 424 -6.37 -8.96 -13.09
CA THR A 424 -7.24 -9.20 -14.25
C THR A 424 -8.60 -8.52 -14.08
N TYR A 425 -9.39 -8.40 -15.14
CA TYR A 425 -10.72 -7.78 -15.01
C TYR A 425 -11.66 -8.56 -14.06
N GLU A 426 -11.60 -9.89 -14.12
CA GLU A 426 -12.42 -10.79 -13.28
C GLU A 426 -11.89 -10.92 -11.84
N ASP A 427 -10.60 -10.68 -11.65
CA ASP A 427 -9.93 -10.70 -10.35
C ASP A 427 -8.99 -9.48 -10.24
N PRO A 428 -9.58 -8.26 -10.13
CA PRO A 428 -8.81 -7.02 -10.08
C PRO A 428 -8.06 -6.92 -8.77
N TYR A 429 -7.03 -6.08 -8.72
CA TYR A 429 -6.42 -5.77 -7.43
C TYR A 429 -7.42 -5.06 -6.52
N VAL A 430 -7.66 -5.59 -5.33
CA VAL A 430 -8.58 -4.99 -4.34
C VAL A 430 -7.76 -4.40 -3.21
N ILE A 431 -7.97 -3.11 -2.91
CA ILE A 431 -7.29 -2.39 -1.84
C ILE A 431 -7.87 -2.75 -0.47
N GLU A 432 -7.01 -2.94 0.53
CA GLU A 432 -7.38 -3.51 1.85
C GLU A 432 -7.09 -2.62 3.08
#